data_AF-A0A1H5ZE44-F1
#
_entry.id   AF-A0A1H5ZE44-F1
#
_cell.length_a   1.000
_cell.length_b   1.000
_cell.length_c   1.000
_cell.angle_alpha   90.00
_cell.angle_beta   90.00
_cell.angle_gamma   90.00
#
_symmetry.space_group_name_H-M   'P 1'
#
loop_
_entity.id
_entity.type
_entity.pdbx_description
1 polymer ?
#
loop_
_entity_poly.entity_id
_entity_poly.type
_entity_poly.pdbx_seq_one_letter_code
_entity_poly.pdbx_strand_id
1 'polypeptide(L)' 'MHWKTRLDASSAGARRFVTAATLAILLSGCAATTVPGDAGCISYAEARLARPPAASVAEVPPDWADWIADLDDRMTGTCR' A
#
# COMPACT_ATOMS: atom_id res chain seq x y z
N MET A 1 42.27 10.20 34.30
CA MET A 1 41.63 10.69 33.05
C MET A 1 41.02 9.58 32.19
N HIS A 2 41.60 8.37 32.14
CA HIS A 2 41.14 7.22 31.34
C HIS A 2 39.71 6.67 31.63
N TRP A 3 39.13 6.96 32.80
CA TRP A 3 37.80 6.45 33.16
C TRP A 3 36.65 7.27 32.56
N LYS A 4 36.84 8.58 32.34
CA LYS A 4 35.83 9.46 31.72
C LYS A 4 35.64 9.12 30.23
N THR A 5 36.75 8.93 29.50
CA THR A 5 36.72 8.55 28.07
C THR A 5 36.01 7.23 27.80
N ARG A 6 36.07 6.26 28.73
CA ARG A 6 35.33 4.99 28.60
C ARG A 6 33.82 5.15 28.80
N LEU A 7 33.38 6.05 29.67
CA LEU A 7 31.96 6.34 29.88
C LEU A 7 31.35 7.09 28.68
N ASP A 8 32.10 8.05 28.12
CA ASP A 8 31.69 8.78 26.92
C ASP A 8 31.58 7.84 25.71
N ALA A 9 32.55 6.95 25.52
CA ALA A 9 32.50 5.92 24.47
C ALA A 9 31.34 4.92 24.68
N SER A 10 31.08 4.52 25.93
CA SER A 10 29.98 3.62 26.28
C SER A 10 28.61 4.24 26.02
N SER A 11 28.44 5.53 26.30
CA SER A 11 27.18 6.25 26.08
C SER A 11 26.92 6.53 24.60
N ALA A 12 27.97 6.83 23.82
CA ALA A 12 27.88 6.96 22.38
C ALA A 12 27.52 5.63 21.69
N GLY A 13 28.07 4.52 22.17
CA GLY A 13 27.71 3.17 21.74
C GLY A 13 26.23 2.87 22.01
N ALA A 14 25.76 3.10 23.24
CA ALA A 14 24.38 2.86 23.63
C ALA A 14 23.37 3.65 22.78
N ARG A 15 23.65 4.93 22.48
CA ARG A 15 22.77 5.74 21.62
C ARG A 15 22.65 5.18 20.21
N ARG A 16 23.76 4.72 19.61
CA ARG A 16 23.78 4.11 18.26
C ARG A 16 22.96 2.82 18.21
N PHE A 17 23.05 1.99 19.24
CA PHE A 17 22.25 0.75 19.33
C PHE A 17 20.76 1.04 19.49
N VAL A 18 20.39 2.02 20.32
CA VAL A 18 18.98 2.41 20.50
C VAL A 18 18.39 2.96 19.20
N THR A 19 19.13 3.81 18.46
CA THR A 19 18.68 4.30 17.16
C THR A 19 18.58 3.19 16.11
N ALA A 20 19.52 2.24 16.09
CA ALA A 20 19.47 1.12 15.17
C ALA A 20 18.28 0.18 15.48
N ALA A 21 18.03 -0.10 16.76
CA ALA A 21 16.93 -0.95 17.19
C ALA A 21 15.57 -0.30 16.90
N THR A 22 15.41 1.01 17.14
CA THR A 22 14.17 1.73 16.81
C THR A 22 13.93 1.79 15.30
N LEU A 23 14.96 2.02 14.48
CA LEU A 23 14.83 1.94 13.03
C LEU A 23 14.41 0.54 12.57
N ALA A 24 15.04 -0.50 13.11
CA ALA A 24 14.73 -1.89 12.78
C ALA A 24 13.29 -2.26 13.17
N ILE A 25 12.81 -1.81 14.34
CA ILE A 25 11.42 -2.05 14.77
C ILE A 25 10.44 -1.33 13.85
N LEU A 26 10.69 -0.06 13.52
CA LEU A 26 9.83 0.72 12.62
C LEU A 26 9.79 0.14 11.19
N LEU A 27 10.95 -0.30 10.69
CA LEU A 27 11.06 -0.91 9.36
C LEU A 27 10.51 -2.34 9.32
N SER A 28 10.57 -3.09 10.42
CA SER A 28 9.97 -4.43 10.53
C SER A 28 8.45 -4.40 10.73
N GLY A 29 7.92 -3.29 11.25
CA GLY A 29 6.49 -3.10 11.48
C GLY A 29 5.71 -2.74 10.22
N CYS A 30 6.37 -2.21 9.19
CA CYS A 30 5.79 -1.99 7.87
C CYS A 30 6.15 -3.19 6.99
N ALA A 31 5.49 -4.33 7.23
CA ALA A 31 5.48 -5.38 6.23
C ALA A 31 4.85 -4.77 4.97
N ALA A 32 5.64 -4.60 3.92
CA ALA A 32 5.10 -4.35 2.59
C ALA A 32 4.26 -5.59 2.24
N THR A 33 2.96 -5.53 2.51
CA THR A 33 2.00 -6.50 1.99
C THR A 33 1.85 -6.22 0.50
N THR A 34 2.89 -6.47 -0.27
CA THR A 34 2.77 -6.61 -1.71
C THR A 34 1.97 -7.86 -1.96
N VAL A 35 0.67 -7.69 -2.18
CA VAL A 35 -0.17 -8.75 -2.74
C VAL A 35 0.43 -9.08 -4.10
N PRO A 36 0.77 -10.36 -4.37
CA PRO A 36 1.28 -10.74 -5.68
C PRO A 36 0.20 -10.46 -6.74
N GLY A 37 0.60 -9.81 -7.83
CA GLY A 37 -0.28 -9.45 -8.95
C GLY A 37 -0.14 -8.00 -9.37
N ASP A 38 -0.78 -7.64 -10.48
CA ASP A 38 -0.88 -6.24 -10.90
C ASP A 38 -1.85 -5.49 -9.98
N ALA A 39 -1.36 -4.44 -9.33
CA ALA A 39 -2.15 -3.67 -8.36
C ALA A 39 -3.41 -3.05 -8.97
N GLY A 40 -3.35 -2.67 -10.25
CA GLY A 40 -4.51 -2.16 -10.98
C GLY A 40 -5.56 -3.24 -11.19
N CYS A 41 -5.15 -4.44 -11.58
CA CYS A 41 -6.06 -5.58 -11.78
C CYS A 41 -6.67 -6.11 -10.48
N ILE A 42 -5.91 -6.12 -9.39
CA ILE A 42 -6.45 -6.44 -8.05
C ILE A 42 -7.51 -5.40 -7.66
N SER A 43 -7.19 -4.10 -7.78
CA SER A 43 -8.13 -3.03 -7.45
C SER A 43 -9.39 -3.09 -8.33
N TYR A 44 -9.25 -3.44 -9.61
CA TYR A 44 -10.36 -3.64 -10.52
C TYR A 44 -11.26 -4.82 -10.11
N ALA A 45 -10.67 -5.94 -9.69
CA ALA A 45 -11.41 -7.09 -9.21
C ALA A 45 -12.29 -6.72 -7.98
N GLU A 46 -11.72 -6.01 -7.02
CA GLU A 46 -12.47 -5.51 -5.84
C GLU A 46 -13.60 -4.56 -6.24
N ALA A 47 -13.34 -3.61 -7.15
CA ALA A 47 -14.35 -2.68 -7.64
C ALA A 47 -15.51 -3.42 -8.33
N ARG A 48 -15.22 -4.49 -9.08
CA ARG A 48 -16.25 -5.31 -9.76
C ARG A 48 -17.09 -6.12 -8.78
N LEU A 49 -16.50 -6.60 -7.68
CA LEU A 49 -17.24 -7.25 -6.59
C LEU A 49 -18.17 -6.29 -5.86
N ALA A 50 -17.75 -5.03 -5.71
CA ALA A 50 -18.54 -3.98 -5.06
C ALA A 50 -19.47 -3.21 -6.02
N ARG A 51 -19.65 -3.69 -7.26
CA ARG A 51 -20.41 -2.95 -8.29
C ARG A 51 -21.88 -2.77 -7.84
N PRO A 52 -22.44 -1.54 -7.94
CA PRO A 52 -23.85 -1.32 -7.70
C PRO A 52 -24.73 -2.16 -8.65
N PRO A 53 -25.98 -2.46 -8.25
CA PRO A 53 -26.93 -3.13 -9.13
C PRO A 53 -27.09 -2.40 -10.46
N ALA A 54 -27.35 -3.14 -11.55
CA ALA A 54 -27.53 -2.56 -12.89
C ALA A 54 -28.64 -1.48 -12.93
N ALA A 55 -29.68 -1.62 -12.11
CA ALA A 55 -30.74 -0.62 -11.97
C ALA A 55 -30.20 0.75 -11.51
N SER A 56 -29.18 0.78 -10.64
CA SER A 56 -28.54 2.02 -10.18
C SER A 56 -27.68 2.68 -11.28
N VAL A 57 -27.19 1.90 -12.24
CA VAL A 57 -26.43 2.44 -13.39
C VAL A 57 -27.36 3.17 -14.35
N ALA A 58 -28.65 2.78 -14.44
CA ALA A 58 -29.64 3.43 -15.30
C ALA A 58 -30.00 4.86 -14.87
N GLU A 59 -29.64 5.25 -13.64
CA GLU A 59 -29.84 6.62 -13.11
C GLU A 59 -28.68 7.56 -13.49
N VAL A 60 -27.58 7.01 -14.01
CA VAL A 60 -26.41 7.77 -14.45
C VAL A 60 -26.68 8.36 -15.84
N PRO A 61 -26.26 9.60 -16.16
CA PRO A 61 -26.42 10.16 -17.50
C PRO A 61 -25.82 9.24 -18.58
N PRO A 62 -26.43 9.14 -19.77
CA PRO A 62 -26.06 8.13 -20.79
C PRO A 62 -24.57 8.12 -21.15
N ASP A 63 -23.98 9.29 -21.42
CA ASP A 63 -22.56 9.40 -21.78
C ASP A 63 -21.62 8.84 -20.72
N TRP A 64 -21.99 8.97 -19.44
CA TRP A 64 -21.24 8.40 -18.32
C TRP A 64 -21.47 6.90 -18.19
N ALA A 65 -22.69 6.41 -18.43
CA ALA A 65 -22.99 4.98 -18.44
C ALA A 65 -22.20 4.25 -19.54
N ASP A 66 -22.14 4.85 -20.74
CA ASP A 66 -21.36 4.33 -21.87
C ASP A 66 -19.86 4.33 -21.55
N TRP A 67 -19.35 5.40 -20.96
CA TRP A 67 -17.95 5.47 -20.54
C TRP A 67 -17.60 4.43 -19.47
N ILE A 68 -18.49 4.18 -18.50
CA ILE A 68 -18.31 3.13 -17.48
C ILE A 68 -18.27 1.74 -18.13
N ALA A 69 -19.16 1.47 -19.08
CA ALA A 69 -19.21 0.19 -19.80
C ALA A 69 -17.94 -0.05 -20.62
N ASP A 70 -17.49 0.96 -21.38
CA ASP A 70 -16.24 0.90 -22.16
C ASP A 70 -15.00 0.71 -21.27
N LEU A 71 -14.94 1.39 -20.11
CA LEU A 71 -13.86 1.18 -19.14
C LEU A 71 -13.86 -0.25 -18.58
N ASP A 72 -15.03 -0.77 -18.23
CA ASP A 72 -15.21 -2.12 -17.69
C ASP A 72 -14.77 -3.19 -18.70
N ASP A 73 -15.07 -3.02 -19.98
CA ASP A 73 -14.66 -3.92 -21.05
C ASP A 73 -13.14 -3.89 -21.27
N ARG A 74 -12.53 -2.69 -21.35
CA ARG A 74 -11.06 -2.57 -21.49
C ARG A 74 -10.31 -3.18 -20.30
N MET A 75 -10.77 -2.93 -19.09
CA MET A 75 -10.14 -3.48 -17.88
C MET A 75 -10.34 -4.99 -17.80
N THR A 76 -11.52 -5.52 -18.15
CA THR A 76 -11.75 -6.96 -18.25
C THR A 76 -10.83 -7.62 -19.28
N GLY A 77 -10.59 -6.99 -20.43
CA GLY A 77 -9.68 -7.49 -21.45
C GLY A 77 -8.21 -7.46 -21.02
N THR A 78 -7.82 -6.50 -20.17
CA THR A 78 -6.43 -6.33 -19.72
C THR A 78 -6.09 -7.21 -18.51
N CYS A 79 -7.05 -7.40 -17.60
CA CYS A 79 -6.81 -8.00 -16.28
C CYS A 79 -7.24 -9.46 -16.15
N ARG A 80 -7.63 -10.10 -17.26
CA ARG A 80 -7.98 -11.52 -17.33
C ARG A 80 -6.84 -12.33 -17.92
#